data_AF-E4ZT44-F1
#
_entry.id   AF-E4ZT44-F1
#
_cell.length_a   1.000
_cell.length_b   1.000
_cell.length_c   1.000
_cell.angle_alpha   90.00
_cell.angle_beta   90.00
_cell.angle_gamma   90.00
#
_symmetry.space_group_name_H-M   'P 1'
#
loop_
_entity.id
_entity.type
_entity.pdbx_description
1 polymer ?
#
loop_
_entity_poly.entity_id
_entity_poly.type
_entity_poly.pdbx_seq_one_letter_code
_entity_poly.pdbx_strand_id
1 'polypeptide(L)'
;MSFKSTIIAAAALLASVNAHIKITQPVPFSVATLDTAPITKSQYPCKSNLGFTVSTINSMKVGEPQTIKFSGTAVHGGGSCQLSVTTDPEPTENSIFKVIKSIEGGCPGVDGTTNEYEFTLPDSIPNGKATFSWTWLPKLSGGPEMYMNCAAIEVTGGASDDSAFKQLPDMLKANLDQTCKSEANFAVSYPSPGTAVQKGSTNDAKPPVGEACGLSSGTDPAEPSGSAGVEPPAVPTSPPSGQNPPTDTPTTPSTPSSPSEGGSSDTCTTNGAIICNGTTKFGLCNAGKVVWQDVAAGTTCTNGVIAKRGYNGRIARPRLSSPVDV
;
A
#
# COMPACT_ATOMS: atom_id res chain seq x y z
N MET A 1 -67.46 -5.08 15.86
CA MET A 1 -66.25 -4.31 15.43
C MET A 1 -65.17 -4.62 16.47
N SER A 2 -64.04 -5.19 16.07
CA SER A 2 -62.73 -4.49 15.95
C SER A 2 -62.14 -4.07 17.31
N PHE A 3 -60.87 -4.28 17.66
CA PHE A 3 -59.67 -4.52 16.83
C PHE A 3 -58.79 -5.66 17.38
N LYS A 4 -58.11 -6.40 16.50
CA LYS A 4 -56.98 -7.27 16.89
C LYS A 4 -55.69 -6.45 16.82
N SER A 5 -55.01 -6.25 17.94
CA SER A 5 -53.70 -5.59 17.97
C SER A 5 -52.59 -6.55 17.51
N THR A 6 -52.14 -6.42 16.27
CA THR A 6 -50.95 -7.10 15.77
C THR A 6 -49.69 -6.36 16.21
N ILE A 7 -48.99 -6.92 17.20
CA ILE A 7 -47.62 -6.49 17.56
C ILE A 7 -46.68 -6.99 16.47
N ILE A 8 -46.12 -6.07 15.67
CA ILE A 8 -45.08 -6.39 14.69
C ILE A 8 -43.72 -6.29 15.39
N ALA A 9 -43.13 -7.43 15.73
CA ALA A 9 -41.77 -7.49 16.22
C ALA A 9 -40.78 -7.32 15.05
N ALA A 10 -40.18 -6.13 14.93
CA ALA A 10 -39.12 -5.87 13.96
C ALA A 10 -37.80 -6.51 14.46
N ALA A 11 -37.54 -7.75 14.05
CA ALA A 11 -36.26 -8.41 14.30
C ALA A 11 -35.15 -7.73 13.46
N ALA A 12 -34.35 -6.89 14.10
CA ALA A 12 -33.16 -6.31 13.48
C ALA A 12 -32.10 -7.41 13.25
N LEU A 13 -32.06 -7.93 12.02
CA LEU A 13 -30.99 -8.81 11.55
C LEU A 13 -29.68 -8.01 11.51
N LEU A 14 -28.92 -8.06 12.61
CA LEU A 14 -27.53 -7.63 12.68
C LEU A 14 -26.68 -8.56 11.80
N ALA A 15 -26.59 -8.24 10.51
CA ALA A 15 -25.62 -8.84 9.62
C ALA A 15 -24.23 -8.46 10.13
N SER A 16 -23.52 -9.42 10.75
CA SER A 16 -22.14 -9.25 11.18
C SER A 16 -21.26 -9.13 9.93
N VAL A 17 -21.09 -7.90 9.44
CA VAL A 17 -20.15 -7.61 8.36
C VAL A 17 -18.74 -7.90 8.89
N ASN A 18 -18.21 -9.05 8.48
CA ASN A 18 -16.89 -9.51 8.90
C ASN A 18 -15.81 -8.77 8.11
N ALA A 19 -15.76 -7.45 8.34
CA ALA A 19 -15.18 -6.48 7.42
C ALA A 19 -13.65 -6.57 7.34
N HIS A 20 -12.98 -7.01 8.39
CA HIS A 20 -11.53 -6.88 8.52
C HIS A 20 -10.79 -7.99 7.71
N ILE A 21 -9.46 -7.94 7.58
CA ILE A 21 -8.67 -8.85 6.70
C ILE A 21 -7.86 -9.90 7.48
N LYS A 22 -7.74 -11.13 6.94
CA LYS A 22 -6.75 -12.14 7.36
C LYS A 22 -6.03 -12.79 6.17
N ILE A 23 -4.91 -13.47 6.40
CA ILE A 23 -4.27 -14.32 5.38
C ILE A 23 -5.03 -15.64 5.20
N THR A 24 -4.98 -16.16 3.99
CA THR A 24 -5.42 -17.52 3.61
C THR A 24 -4.26 -18.36 3.06
N GLN A 25 -3.22 -17.71 2.53
CA GLN A 25 -1.98 -18.33 2.10
C GLN A 25 -0.80 -17.43 2.53
N PRO A 26 0.28 -17.96 3.14
CA PRO A 26 0.40 -19.32 3.68
C PRO A 26 -0.71 -19.64 4.68
N VAL A 27 -1.07 -20.92 4.81
CA VAL A 27 -2.15 -21.38 5.69
C VAL A 27 -1.77 -21.04 7.14
N PRO A 28 -2.54 -20.18 7.83
CA PRO A 28 -2.13 -19.69 9.15
C PRO A 28 -2.32 -20.73 10.25
N PHE A 29 -1.76 -20.45 11.42
CA PHE A 29 -2.12 -21.17 12.65
C PHE A 29 -3.61 -20.99 12.98
N SER A 30 -4.17 -21.99 13.67
CA SER A 30 -5.47 -21.93 14.33
C SER A 30 -6.61 -21.49 13.39
N VAL A 31 -6.61 -21.96 12.14
CA VAL A 31 -7.53 -21.54 11.06
C VAL A 31 -9.01 -21.55 11.42
N ALA A 32 -9.41 -22.47 12.31
CA ALA A 32 -10.79 -22.66 12.76
C ALA A 32 -11.28 -21.56 13.71
N THR A 33 -10.38 -20.90 14.44
CA THR A 33 -10.67 -19.82 15.40
C THR A 33 -10.12 -18.47 14.97
N LEU A 34 -9.25 -18.43 13.95
CA LEU A 34 -8.63 -17.20 13.47
C LEU A 34 -9.66 -16.23 12.86
N ASP A 35 -10.03 -15.21 13.62
CA ASP A 35 -10.83 -14.09 13.17
C ASP A 35 -10.01 -13.11 12.29
N THR A 36 -10.70 -12.14 11.70
CA THR A 36 -10.11 -11.14 10.81
C THR A 36 -9.76 -9.81 11.45
N ALA A 37 -9.99 -9.61 12.76
CA ALA A 37 -9.77 -8.33 13.44
C ALA A 37 -8.27 -7.94 13.52
N PRO A 38 -7.95 -6.66 13.79
CA PRO A 38 -6.62 -6.29 14.28
C PRO A 38 -6.30 -6.99 15.61
N ILE A 39 -5.02 -7.00 15.99
CA ILE A 39 -4.55 -7.51 17.28
C ILE A 39 -4.49 -6.40 18.34
N THR A 40 -4.77 -6.75 19.60
CA THR A 40 -4.37 -5.92 20.75
C THR A 40 -2.97 -6.31 21.24
N LYS A 41 -2.39 -5.51 22.14
CA LYS A 41 -1.09 -5.80 22.77
C LYS A 41 -1.04 -7.17 23.47
N SER A 42 -2.13 -7.61 24.10
CA SER A 42 -2.20 -8.92 24.77
C SER A 42 -2.40 -10.09 23.82
N GLN A 43 -2.65 -9.83 22.53
CA GLN A 43 -2.74 -10.82 21.46
C GLN A 43 -1.47 -10.85 20.60
N TYR A 44 -0.46 -10.03 20.93
CA TYR A 44 0.83 -10.05 20.27
C TYR A 44 1.71 -11.20 20.82
N PRO A 45 2.49 -11.89 19.97
CA PRO A 45 2.42 -11.91 18.52
C PRO A 45 1.30 -12.84 18.02
N CYS A 46 1.02 -12.83 16.71
CA CYS A 46 0.31 -13.90 16.01
C CYS A 46 -1.15 -14.21 16.42
N LYS A 47 -1.81 -13.40 17.26
CA LYS A 47 -3.02 -13.81 18.01
C LYS A 47 -2.74 -15.01 18.92
N SER A 48 -1.65 -14.93 19.68
CA SER A 48 -1.17 -15.95 20.63
C SER A 48 -2.26 -16.49 21.57
N ASN A 49 -3.26 -15.67 21.91
CA ASN A 49 -4.44 -16.06 22.69
C ASN A 49 -5.31 -17.16 22.03
N LEU A 50 -5.13 -17.44 20.74
CA LEU A 50 -5.79 -18.52 20.00
C LEU A 50 -4.93 -19.81 19.93
N GLY A 51 -3.69 -19.77 20.44
CA GLY A 51 -2.70 -20.84 20.33
C GLY A 51 -2.14 -21.04 18.93
N PHE A 52 -1.17 -21.95 18.80
CA PHE A 52 -0.42 -22.24 17.58
C PHE A 52 -0.83 -23.57 16.93
N THR A 53 -2.14 -23.81 16.77
CA THR A 53 -2.62 -25.08 16.20
C THR A 53 -2.26 -25.17 14.71
N VAL A 54 -1.36 -26.08 14.35
CA VAL A 54 -0.94 -26.30 12.95
C VAL A 54 -2.01 -27.08 12.19
N SER A 55 -2.65 -26.44 11.21
CA SER A 55 -3.51 -27.13 10.23
C SER A 55 -2.74 -27.60 9.00
N THR A 56 -1.66 -26.91 8.63
CA THR A 56 -0.77 -27.25 7.53
C THR A 56 0.61 -26.67 7.83
N ILE A 57 1.68 -27.44 7.60
CA ILE A 57 3.04 -26.91 7.53
C ILE A 57 3.24 -26.43 6.09
N ASN A 58 3.53 -25.14 5.91
CA ASN A 58 3.75 -24.57 4.59
C ASN A 58 5.22 -24.77 4.20
N SER A 59 5.51 -25.77 3.37
CA SER A 59 6.86 -25.97 2.83
C SER A 59 7.24 -24.79 1.94
N MET A 60 8.34 -24.11 2.27
CA MET A 60 8.86 -22.98 1.51
C MET A 60 10.33 -23.21 1.20
N LYS A 61 10.67 -23.15 -0.08
CA LYS A 61 12.07 -23.26 -0.50
C LYS A 61 12.64 -21.87 -0.75
N VAL A 62 13.86 -21.65 -0.24
CA VAL A 62 14.63 -20.42 -0.45
C VAL A 62 14.81 -20.13 -1.93
N GLY A 63 14.66 -18.85 -2.29
CA GLY A 63 14.70 -18.37 -3.67
C GLY A 63 13.49 -18.70 -4.55
N GLU A 64 12.60 -19.63 -4.16
CA GLU A 64 11.42 -19.96 -4.96
C GLU A 64 10.25 -18.98 -4.69
N PRO A 65 9.56 -18.48 -5.75
CA PRO A 65 8.40 -17.61 -5.59
C PRO A 65 7.29 -18.24 -4.73
N GLN A 66 6.88 -17.50 -3.71
CA GLN A 66 5.75 -17.76 -2.84
C GLN A 66 4.70 -16.68 -3.05
N THR A 67 3.44 -16.97 -2.75
CA THR A 67 2.34 -15.98 -2.83
C THR A 67 1.65 -15.84 -1.49
N ILE A 68 1.48 -14.60 -1.02
CA ILE A 68 0.57 -14.26 0.08
C ILE A 68 -0.81 -13.91 -0.48
N LYS A 69 -1.85 -14.51 0.11
CA LYS A 69 -3.26 -14.33 -0.25
C LYS A 69 -4.09 -13.98 0.98
N PHE A 70 -5.18 -13.24 0.77
CA PHE A 70 -6.01 -12.70 1.85
C PHE A 70 -7.49 -13.08 1.72
N SER A 71 -8.24 -12.86 2.79
CA SER A 71 -9.71 -12.90 2.82
C SER A 71 -10.24 -11.83 3.79
N GLY A 72 -11.35 -11.19 3.42
CA GLY A 72 -11.94 -10.03 4.10
C GLY A 72 -12.44 -9.01 3.07
N THR A 73 -13.01 -7.87 3.51
CA THR A 73 -13.69 -6.92 2.59
C THR A 73 -13.36 -5.43 2.78
N ALA A 74 -12.92 -5.02 3.97
CA ALA A 74 -12.45 -3.68 4.27
C ALA A 74 -10.92 -3.67 4.28
N VAL A 75 -10.35 -3.37 3.11
CA VAL A 75 -8.91 -3.17 2.93
C VAL A 75 -8.42 -1.82 3.47
N HIS A 76 -9.24 -1.06 4.21
CA HIS A 76 -8.91 0.23 4.84
C HIS A 76 -8.08 1.21 3.99
N GLY A 77 -8.37 1.31 2.68
CA GLY A 77 -7.62 2.17 1.75
C GLY A 77 -6.18 1.73 1.50
N GLY A 78 -5.87 0.46 1.76
CA GLY A 78 -4.53 -0.08 1.86
C GLY A 78 -3.90 0.26 3.21
N GLY A 79 -2.71 0.85 3.15
CA GLY A 79 -1.76 0.85 4.24
C GLY A 79 -0.50 0.10 3.80
N SER A 80 0.27 -0.38 4.77
CA SER A 80 1.54 -1.07 4.50
C SER A 80 1.64 -2.38 5.24
N CYS A 81 2.35 -3.33 4.64
CA CYS A 81 2.57 -4.65 5.21
C CYS A 81 4.06 -4.99 5.34
N GLN A 82 4.43 -5.76 6.36
CA GLN A 82 5.68 -6.51 6.35
C GLN A 82 5.39 -8.01 6.33
N LEU A 83 6.20 -8.72 5.56
CA LEU A 83 6.35 -10.16 5.64
C LEU A 83 7.66 -10.41 6.39
N SER A 84 7.58 -11.21 7.44
CA SER A 84 8.72 -11.49 8.32
C SER A 84 8.76 -12.96 8.71
N VAL A 85 9.91 -13.43 9.17
CA VAL A 85 10.11 -14.80 9.66
C VAL A 85 10.74 -14.75 11.05
N THR A 86 10.36 -15.66 11.93
CA THR A 86 11.11 -15.98 13.14
C THR A 86 11.41 -17.48 13.18
N THR A 87 12.56 -17.87 13.72
CA THR A 87 12.93 -19.29 13.88
C THR A 87 12.13 -19.97 14.99
N ASP A 88 11.41 -19.21 15.81
CA ASP A 88 10.57 -19.75 16.88
C ASP A 88 9.31 -20.43 16.30
N PRO A 89 9.08 -21.74 16.53
CA PRO A 89 7.90 -22.44 16.02
C PRO A 89 6.59 -22.01 16.69
N GLU A 90 6.68 -21.50 17.93
CA GLU A 90 5.57 -20.94 18.71
C GLU A 90 6.01 -19.59 19.30
N PRO A 91 5.86 -18.47 18.56
CA PRO A 91 6.43 -17.19 18.98
C PRO A 91 5.83 -16.59 20.25
N THR A 92 6.67 -15.91 21.03
CA THR A 92 6.33 -15.17 22.24
C THR A 92 6.49 -13.66 22.04
N GLU A 93 6.14 -12.85 23.03
CA GLU A 93 6.37 -11.39 22.99
C GLU A 93 7.85 -11.00 22.75
N ASN A 94 8.76 -11.87 23.20
CA ASN A 94 10.22 -11.72 23.08
C ASN A 94 10.79 -12.27 21.77
N SER A 95 9.98 -12.97 20.96
CA SER A 95 10.41 -13.49 19.67
C SER A 95 10.74 -12.35 18.71
N ILE A 96 11.89 -12.48 18.05
CA ILE A 96 12.36 -11.52 17.05
C ILE A 96 11.89 -12.01 15.68
N PHE A 97 11.09 -11.18 15.02
CA PHE A 97 10.63 -11.38 13.65
C PHE A 97 11.51 -10.55 12.73
N LYS A 98 12.16 -11.21 11.76
CA LYS A 98 13.08 -10.62 10.80
C LYS A 98 12.40 -10.35 9.47
N VAL A 99 12.51 -9.12 8.98
CA VAL A 99 11.82 -8.65 7.77
C VAL A 99 12.42 -9.33 6.53
N ILE A 100 11.55 -9.93 5.72
CA ILE A 100 11.91 -10.56 4.44
C ILE A 100 11.33 -9.82 3.23
N LYS A 101 10.25 -9.04 3.42
CA LYS A 101 9.69 -8.14 2.42
C LYS A 101 8.85 -7.04 3.08
N SER A 102 9.00 -5.80 2.60
CA SER A 102 8.12 -4.68 2.95
C SER A 102 7.30 -4.25 1.74
N ILE A 103 6.00 -4.00 1.95
CA ILE A 103 5.08 -3.48 0.94
C ILE A 103 4.51 -2.16 1.47
N GLU A 104 4.94 -1.05 0.88
CA GLU A 104 4.69 0.29 1.40
C GLU A 104 3.63 1.00 0.57
N GLY A 105 2.42 1.07 1.11
CA GLY A 105 1.23 1.55 0.42
C GLY A 105 0.44 0.44 -0.28
N GLY A 106 -0.88 0.62 -0.34
CA GLY A 106 -1.82 -0.20 -1.12
C GLY A 106 -1.93 -1.68 -0.73
N CYS A 107 -1.30 -2.13 0.36
CA CYS A 107 -1.42 -3.48 0.91
C CYS A 107 -2.48 -3.51 2.02
N PRO A 108 -3.31 -4.57 2.15
CA PRO A 108 -3.43 -5.76 1.31
C PRO A 108 -4.23 -5.53 0.01
N GLY A 109 -4.70 -4.31 -0.22
CA GLY A 109 -5.38 -3.92 -1.45
C GLY A 109 -6.00 -2.52 -1.34
N VAL A 110 -6.74 -2.11 -2.37
CA VAL A 110 -7.45 -0.81 -2.41
C VAL A 110 -8.89 -1.02 -2.91
N ASP A 111 -9.74 -0.02 -2.75
CA ASP A 111 -11.11 0.01 -3.28
C ASP A 111 -11.98 -1.22 -2.93
N GLY A 112 -11.80 -1.77 -1.72
CA GLY A 112 -12.54 -2.92 -1.20
C GLY A 112 -12.09 -4.29 -1.74
N THR A 113 -11.03 -4.34 -2.55
CA THR A 113 -10.51 -5.57 -3.16
C THR A 113 -9.11 -5.88 -2.63
N THR A 114 -8.86 -7.12 -2.22
CA THR A 114 -7.51 -7.60 -1.85
C THR A 114 -6.71 -8.00 -3.08
N ASN A 115 -5.43 -7.67 -3.09
CA ASN A 115 -4.46 -8.14 -4.07
C ASN A 115 -3.68 -9.34 -3.54
N GLU A 116 -3.15 -10.18 -4.43
CA GLU A 116 -2.12 -11.15 -4.07
C GLU A 116 -0.74 -10.52 -4.26
N TYR A 117 0.24 -10.91 -3.45
CA TYR A 117 1.63 -10.45 -3.59
C TYR A 117 2.58 -11.62 -3.62
N GLU A 118 3.55 -11.57 -4.53
CA GLU A 118 4.65 -12.54 -4.55
C GLU A 118 5.74 -12.13 -3.56
N PHE A 119 6.43 -13.11 -2.99
CA PHE A 119 7.61 -12.93 -2.16
C PHE A 119 8.54 -14.14 -2.32
N THR A 120 9.80 -14.02 -1.90
CA THR A 120 10.74 -15.13 -1.82
C THR A 120 11.32 -15.17 -0.41
N LEU A 121 11.74 -16.36 0.04
CA LEU A 121 12.58 -16.47 1.23
C LEU A 121 14.04 -16.19 0.82
N PRO A 122 14.73 -15.19 1.41
CA PRO A 122 16.15 -14.96 1.15
C PRO A 122 17.03 -16.11 1.67
N ASP A 123 18.20 -16.27 1.07
CA ASP A 123 19.22 -17.28 1.41
C ASP A 123 19.72 -17.21 2.86
N SER A 124 19.71 -16.02 3.44
CA SER A 124 20.00 -15.76 4.86
C SER A 124 19.16 -16.57 5.87
N ILE A 125 17.98 -17.10 5.50
CA ILE A 125 17.11 -17.83 6.44
C ILE A 125 17.62 -19.27 6.64
N PRO A 126 17.72 -19.78 7.89
CA PRO A 126 18.17 -21.16 8.14
C PRO A 126 17.16 -22.19 7.65
N ASN A 127 17.64 -23.40 7.34
CA ASN A 127 16.76 -24.55 7.10
C ASN A 127 16.03 -24.99 8.39
N GLY A 128 14.82 -25.52 8.23
CA GLY A 128 14.05 -26.15 9.31
C GLY A 128 12.69 -25.49 9.58
N LYS A 129 12.09 -25.82 10.72
CA LYS A 129 10.79 -25.27 11.12
C LYS A 129 10.94 -23.84 11.62
N ALA A 130 10.05 -22.98 11.17
CA ALA A 130 10.01 -21.56 11.51
C ALA A 130 8.56 -21.05 11.48
N THR A 131 8.37 -19.80 11.86
CA THR A 131 7.08 -19.09 11.74
C THR A 131 7.20 -17.94 10.75
N PHE A 132 6.37 -17.95 9.71
CA PHE A 132 6.11 -16.77 8.88
C PHE A 132 5.08 -15.88 9.57
N SER A 133 5.24 -14.56 9.46
CA SER A 133 4.24 -13.58 9.88
C SER A 133 3.95 -12.56 8.79
N TRP A 134 2.67 -12.31 8.54
CA TRP A 134 2.18 -11.12 7.89
C TRP A 134 1.76 -10.11 8.96
N THR A 135 2.22 -8.87 8.84
CA THR A 135 1.67 -7.73 9.54
C THR A 135 1.12 -6.70 8.57
N TRP A 136 0.11 -5.95 9.01
CA TRP A 136 -0.46 -4.85 8.25
C TRP A 136 -0.84 -3.68 9.17
N LEU A 137 -0.45 -2.48 8.75
CA LEU A 137 -0.79 -1.21 9.36
C LEU A 137 -1.75 -0.49 8.39
N PRO A 138 -3.08 -0.51 8.65
CA PRO A 138 -4.08 0.08 7.77
C PRO A 138 -3.98 1.60 7.71
N LYS A 139 -4.32 2.16 6.55
CA LYS A 139 -4.33 3.62 6.34
C LYS A 139 -5.60 4.28 6.92
N LEU A 140 -6.77 3.70 6.67
CA LEU A 140 -8.10 4.27 6.91
C LEU A 140 -8.98 3.39 7.83
N SER A 141 -8.45 3.06 9.00
CA SER A 141 -9.13 2.33 10.10
C SER A 141 -9.92 3.23 11.06
N GLY A 142 -9.67 4.54 11.05
CA GLY A 142 -10.26 5.49 12.01
C GLY A 142 -9.58 5.53 13.38
N GLY A 143 -8.61 4.65 13.63
CA GLY A 143 -7.75 4.61 14.81
C GLY A 143 -6.47 3.80 14.57
N PRO A 144 -5.47 3.88 15.45
CA PRO A 144 -4.25 3.08 15.33
C PRO A 144 -4.59 1.59 15.47
N GLU A 145 -4.28 0.81 14.43
CA GLU A 145 -4.49 -0.63 14.38
C GLU A 145 -3.24 -1.34 13.87
N MET A 146 -3.04 -2.58 14.31
CA MET A 146 -2.05 -3.49 13.74
C MET A 146 -2.72 -4.84 13.54
N TYR A 147 -2.58 -5.41 12.35
CA TYR A 147 -2.97 -6.77 12.06
C TYR A 147 -1.72 -7.65 12.12
N MET A 148 -1.88 -8.87 12.62
CA MET A 148 -0.84 -9.89 12.57
C MET A 148 -1.47 -11.26 12.42
N ASN A 149 -1.06 -12.01 11.40
CA ASN A 149 -1.33 -13.45 11.30
C ASN A 149 -0.02 -14.17 11.05
N CYS A 150 0.08 -15.40 11.56
CA CYS A 150 1.27 -16.21 11.44
C CYS A 150 0.94 -17.61 10.90
N ALA A 151 1.92 -18.24 10.27
CA ALA A 151 1.82 -19.56 9.66
C ALA A 151 3.06 -20.40 10.01
N ALA A 152 2.86 -21.68 10.31
CA ALA A 152 3.95 -22.64 10.41
C ALA A 152 4.57 -22.85 9.02
N ILE A 153 5.89 -22.69 8.91
CA ILE A 153 6.64 -22.95 7.69
C ILE A 153 7.75 -23.98 7.92
N GLU A 154 8.12 -24.67 6.86
CA GLU A 154 9.33 -25.51 6.82
C GLU A 154 10.22 -25.01 5.69
N VAL A 155 11.37 -24.44 6.07
CA VAL A 155 12.33 -23.79 5.18
C VAL A 155 13.33 -24.82 4.66
N THR A 156 13.52 -24.83 3.35
CA THR A 156 14.50 -25.71 2.67
C THR A 156 15.38 -24.92 1.71
N GLY A 157 16.61 -25.38 1.48
CA GLY A 157 17.58 -24.71 0.62
C GLY A 157 18.19 -23.42 1.20
N GLY A 158 17.99 -23.16 2.49
CA GLY A 158 18.49 -21.97 3.19
C GLY A 158 19.88 -22.13 3.80
N ALA A 159 20.23 -21.22 4.70
CA ALA A 159 21.50 -21.19 5.42
C ALA A 159 21.70 -22.40 6.35
N SER A 160 22.97 -22.67 6.67
CA SER A 160 23.41 -23.67 7.66
C SER A 160 23.27 -23.21 9.11
N ASP A 161 23.20 -21.90 9.32
CA ASP A 161 23.19 -21.23 10.63
C ASP A 161 22.42 -19.90 10.52
N ASP A 162 22.24 -19.22 11.65
CA ASP A 162 21.40 -18.02 11.78
C ASP A 162 22.19 -16.69 11.73
N SER A 163 23.48 -16.72 11.39
CA SER A 163 24.34 -15.53 11.44
C SER A 163 23.87 -14.43 10.48
N ALA A 164 23.51 -14.80 9.25
CA ALA A 164 22.96 -13.88 8.25
C ALA A 164 21.52 -13.47 8.58
N PHE A 165 20.70 -14.42 9.05
CA PHE A 165 19.33 -14.17 9.50
C PHE A 165 19.25 -13.09 10.59
N LYS A 166 20.18 -13.12 11.55
CA LYS A 166 20.28 -12.13 12.63
C LYS A 166 20.55 -10.71 12.14
N GLN A 167 21.19 -10.55 10.97
CA GLN A 167 21.46 -9.23 10.38
C GLN A 167 20.26 -8.63 9.63
N LEU A 168 19.25 -9.44 9.28
CA LEU A 168 18.01 -8.90 8.72
C LEU A 168 17.37 -7.90 9.70
N PRO A 169 16.66 -6.86 9.23
CA PRO A 169 16.04 -5.90 10.13
C PRO A 169 14.90 -6.51 10.94
N ASP A 170 14.62 -5.93 12.10
CA ASP A 170 13.49 -6.36 12.93
C ASP A 170 12.17 -5.79 12.41
N MET A 171 11.11 -6.58 12.50
CA MET A 171 9.76 -6.20 12.10
C MET A 171 9.23 -5.07 13.00
N LEU A 172 8.67 -4.03 12.36
CA LEU A 172 8.08 -2.89 13.06
C LEU A 172 6.91 -3.33 13.94
N LYS A 173 6.99 -3.01 15.24
CA LYS A 173 5.90 -3.13 16.20
C LYS A 173 5.29 -1.74 16.41
N ALA A 174 4.17 -1.45 15.75
CA ALA A 174 3.47 -0.15 15.83
C ALA A 174 2.01 -0.35 16.23
N ASN A 175 1.35 0.71 16.74
CA ASN A 175 -0.07 0.73 17.12
C ASN A 175 -0.49 -0.25 18.23
N LEU A 176 0.44 -0.99 18.84
CA LEU A 176 0.18 -1.85 20.01
C LEU A 176 0.13 -1.06 21.32
N ASP A 177 0.77 0.11 21.39
CA ASP A 177 0.64 1.06 22.49
C ASP A 177 0.92 2.51 22.01
N GLN A 178 1.41 3.39 22.89
CA GLN A 178 1.64 4.80 22.57
C GLN A 178 3.07 5.11 22.11
N THR A 179 4.02 4.17 22.22
CA THR A 179 5.46 4.38 22.00
C THR A 179 5.88 4.37 20.54
N CYS A 180 5.08 3.72 19.67
CA CYS A 180 5.20 3.81 18.22
C CYS A 180 3.82 3.73 17.55
N LYS A 181 3.51 4.68 16.66
CA LYS A 181 2.21 4.78 15.95
C LYS A 181 2.39 5.05 14.46
N SER A 182 1.49 4.54 13.63
CA SER A 182 1.35 5.02 12.25
C SER A 182 0.73 6.42 12.22
N GLU A 183 1.07 7.25 11.23
CA GLU A 183 0.32 8.47 10.98
C GLU A 183 -1.09 8.15 10.43
N ALA A 184 -2.12 8.84 10.94
CA ALA A 184 -3.49 8.63 10.51
C ALA A 184 -3.71 9.09 9.06
N ASN A 185 -4.37 8.26 8.25
CA ASN A 185 -4.63 8.50 6.82
C ASN A 185 -3.38 8.50 5.92
N PHE A 186 -2.27 7.91 6.36
CA PHE A 186 -1.09 7.66 5.53
C PHE A 186 -0.71 6.18 5.57
N ALA A 187 -0.11 5.67 4.49
CA ALA A 187 0.57 4.39 4.56
C ALA A 187 1.86 4.52 5.39
N VAL A 188 2.43 3.41 5.84
CA VAL A 188 3.68 3.42 6.61
C VAL A 188 4.86 3.18 5.67
N SER A 189 5.83 4.11 5.68
CA SER A 189 7.19 3.85 5.23
C SER A 189 7.94 3.29 6.43
N TYR A 190 8.49 2.09 6.31
CA TYR A 190 9.17 1.44 7.42
C TYR A 190 10.55 2.09 7.63
N PRO A 191 10.93 2.45 8.88
CA PRO A 191 12.29 2.91 9.17
C PRO A 191 13.34 1.86 8.83
N SER A 192 12.94 0.58 8.92
CA SER A 192 13.76 -0.59 8.64
C SER A 192 13.05 -1.54 7.67
N PRO A 193 13.05 -1.23 6.35
CA PRO A 193 12.23 -1.93 5.37
C PRO A 193 12.88 -3.22 4.83
N GLY A 194 14.17 -3.44 5.07
CA GLY A 194 14.97 -4.50 4.44
C GLY A 194 15.29 -4.23 2.97
N THR A 195 15.86 -5.24 2.30
CA THR A 195 16.29 -5.13 0.89
C THR A 195 15.15 -5.32 -0.12
N ALA A 196 14.15 -6.13 0.22
CA ALA A 196 13.01 -6.43 -0.65
C ALA A 196 11.84 -5.46 -0.38
N VAL A 197 11.92 -4.25 -0.95
CA VAL A 197 10.90 -3.21 -0.78
C VAL A 197 10.04 -3.07 -2.04
N GLN A 198 8.73 -3.21 -1.90
CA GLN A 198 7.75 -2.91 -2.94
C GLN A 198 6.99 -1.64 -2.57
N LYS A 199 7.23 -0.53 -3.28
CA LYS A 199 6.33 0.63 -3.22
C LYS A 199 4.99 0.26 -3.88
N GLY A 200 3.89 0.52 -3.20
CA GLY A 200 2.53 0.22 -3.66
C GLY A 200 1.84 1.37 -4.38
N SER A 201 0.57 1.17 -4.72
CA SER A 201 -0.20 2.04 -5.62
C SER A 201 -0.65 3.39 -5.04
N THR A 202 -0.43 3.65 -3.76
CA THR A 202 -1.03 4.79 -3.02
C THR A 202 -0.10 5.99 -2.87
N ASN A 203 1.22 5.81 -2.99
CA ASN A 203 2.25 6.87 -3.02
C ASN A 203 2.14 7.91 -1.87
N ASP A 204 1.68 7.47 -0.71
CA ASP A 204 1.36 8.30 0.47
C ASP A 204 2.00 7.75 1.76
N ALA A 205 3.09 7.01 1.61
CA ALA A 205 3.81 6.43 2.72
C ALA A 205 4.54 7.50 3.54
N LYS A 206 4.41 7.42 4.86
CA LYS A 206 5.09 8.28 5.84
C LYS A 206 5.79 7.43 6.92
N PRO A 207 6.89 7.92 7.51
CA PRO A 207 7.47 7.26 8.66
C PRO A 207 6.46 7.20 9.82
N PRO A 208 6.46 6.13 10.63
CA PRO A 208 5.71 6.09 11.87
C PRO A 208 6.31 7.05 12.91
N VAL A 209 5.51 7.46 13.88
CA VAL A 209 5.86 8.46 14.90
C VAL A 209 5.97 7.84 16.30
N GLY A 210 7.07 8.12 16.99
CA GLY A 210 7.36 7.65 18.35
C GLY A 210 8.77 7.10 18.49
N GLU A 211 9.34 7.22 19.69
CA GLU A 211 10.74 6.87 19.99
C GLU A 211 11.05 5.38 19.77
N ALA A 212 10.05 4.51 19.91
CA ALA A 212 10.23 3.06 19.73
C ALA A 212 10.19 2.61 18.25
N CYS A 213 9.82 3.49 17.31
CA CYS A 213 9.58 3.07 15.92
C CYS A 213 10.85 2.70 15.12
N GLY A 214 12.01 3.22 15.50
CA GLY A 214 13.29 2.96 14.82
C GLY A 214 14.14 1.87 15.47
N LEU A 215 13.58 1.12 16.43
CA LEU A 215 14.33 0.10 17.17
C LEU A 215 14.42 -1.20 16.35
N SER A 216 15.47 -1.31 15.55
CA SER A 216 15.89 -2.53 14.85
C SER A 216 17.30 -2.93 15.27
N SER A 217 17.51 -4.22 15.56
CA SER A 217 18.82 -4.82 15.85
C SER A 217 19.56 -5.31 14.60
N GLY A 218 18.90 -5.30 13.44
CA GLY A 218 19.50 -5.67 12.16
C GLY A 218 20.06 -4.49 11.38
N THR A 219 20.82 -4.79 10.33
CA THR A 219 21.37 -3.79 9.41
C THR A 219 20.42 -3.54 8.25
N ASP A 220 19.87 -2.33 8.15
CA ASP A 220 19.24 -1.87 6.92
C ASP A 220 20.29 -1.52 5.84
N PRO A 221 19.93 -1.62 4.55
CA PRO A 221 20.67 -0.93 3.50
C PRO A 221 20.67 0.57 3.82
N ALA A 222 21.85 1.21 3.79
CA ALA A 222 21.95 2.63 4.10
C ALA A 222 21.14 3.47 3.09
N GLU A 223 20.00 4.02 3.54
CA GLU A 223 19.30 5.08 2.81
C GLU A 223 20.21 6.33 2.79
N PRO A 224 20.32 7.06 1.66
CA PRO A 224 21.13 8.26 1.60
C PRO A 224 20.62 9.31 2.59
N SER A 225 21.36 9.48 3.69
CA SER A 225 21.02 10.41 4.76
C SER A 225 20.88 11.84 4.21
N GLY A 226 19.71 12.45 4.40
CA GLY A 226 19.45 13.82 4.00
C GLY A 226 20.42 14.79 4.68
N SER A 227 21.18 15.54 3.87
CA SER A 227 22.38 16.25 4.30
C SER A 227 22.17 17.18 5.51
N ALA A 228 22.93 16.93 6.58
CA ALA A 228 23.41 18.02 7.42
C ALA A 228 24.31 18.93 6.56
N GLY A 229 24.12 20.25 6.65
CA GLY A 229 24.76 21.20 5.74
C GLY A 229 26.28 21.19 5.84
N VAL A 230 26.95 20.97 4.70
CA VAL A 230 28.37 21.26 4.50
C VAL A 230 28.49 22.14 3.26
N GLU A 231 29.07 23.32 3.45
CA GLU A 231 29.28 24.35 2.45
C GLU A 231 30.31 23.90 1.39
N PRO A 232 30.01 23.95 0.08
CA PRO A 232 30.98 23.64 -0.96
C PRO A 232 32.01 24.78 -1.13
N PRO A 233 33.32 24.47 -1.29
CA PRO A 233 34.34 25.49 -1.53
C PRO A 233 34.25 26.08 -2.95
N ALA A 234 34.89 27.25 -3.14
CA ALA A 234 34.77 28.10 -4.32
C ALA A 234 35.19 27.45 -5.66
N VAL A 235 34.48 27.84 -6.73
CA VAL A 235 34.67 27.36 -8.10
C VAL A 235 35.75 28.15 -8.85
N PRO A 236 36.71 27.51 -9.54
CA PRO A 236 37.60 28.19 -10.48
C PRO A 236 36.94 28.35 -11.87
N THR A 237 37.13 29.52 -12.49
CA THR A 237 36.58 29.91 -13.80
C THR A 237 37.35 29.32 -14.99
N SER A 238 36.69 29.25 -16.16
CA SER A 238 37.33 28.97 -17.46
C SER A 238 36.57 29.64 -18.63
N PRO A 239 37.22 29.89 -19.79
CA PRO A 239 36.96 31.07 -20.64
C PRO A 239 36.05 30.82 -21.87
N PRO A 240 35.66 31.88 -22.64
CA PRO A 240 34.56 31.81 -23.60
C PRO A 240 34.96 31.63 -25.08
N SER A 241 34.02 31.09 -25.86
CA SER A 241 33.95 31.06 -27.34
C SER A 241 32.46 31.15 -27.74
N GLY A 242 32.01 31.73 -28.87
CA GLY A 242 32.71 32.45 -29.93
C GLY A 242 31.96 32.37 -31.27
N GLN A 243 31.30 33.47 -31.68
CA GLN A 243 30.83 33.84 -33.04
C GLN A 243 29.62 33.14 -33.73
N ASN A 244 28.65 33.98 -34.12
CA ASN A 244 27.69 33.89 -35.27
C ASN A 244 28.36 34.51 -36.54
N PRO A 245 27.82 34.56 -37.80
CA PRO A 245 26.39 34.63 -38.27
C PRO A 245 26.16 33.85 -39.62
N PRO A 246 25.29 34.21 -40.61
CA PRO A 246 24.06 35.06 -40.71
C PRO A 246 22.79 34.30 -41.24
N THR A 247 21.57 34.64 -40.82
CA THR A 247 20.55 35.56 -41.44
C THR A 247 19.74 35.01 -42.63
N ASP A 248 18.41 34.97 -42.48
CA ASP A 248 17.44 35.48 -43.49
C ASP A 248 16.05 35.79 -42.85
N THR A 249 15.33 36.76 -43.43
CA THR A 249 14.03 37.36 -42.99
C THR A 249 13.14 37.49 -44.25
N PRO A 250 11.77 37.45 -44.27
CA PRO A 250 10.78 38.05 -43.34
C PRO A 250 9.56 37.11 -43.03
N THR A 251 8.37 37.48 -42.51
CA THR A 251 7.64 38.77 -42.33
C THR A 251 6.61 38.70 -41.17
N THR A 252 6.12 39.86 -40.72
CA THR A 252 4.92 40.08 -39.86
C THR A 252 3.66 40.40 -40.72
N PRO A 253 2.42 40.63 -40.19
CA PRO A 253 1.90 40.63 -38.80
C PRO A 253 0.68 39.70 -38.55
N SER A 254 0.21 39.45 -37.31
CA SER A 254 -0.88 40.22 -36.63
C SER A 254 -1.20 39.67 -35.23
N THR A 255 -1.69 40.52 -34.32
CA THR A 255 -2.31 40.22 -33.00
C THR A 255 -3.81 40.58 -33.02
N PRO A 256 -4.64 40.37 -31.95
CA PRO A 256 -4.53 39.55 -30.73
C PRO A 256 -5.74 38.59 -30.50
N SER A 257 -5.67 37.64 -29.53
CA SER A 257 -6.81 37.20 -28.67
C SER A 257 -6.42 36.13 -27.62
N SER A 258 -7.27 35.97 -26.60
CA SER A 258 -7.10 35.15 -25.37
C SER A 258 -7.76 33.75 -25.50
N PRO A 259 -7.91 32.98 -24.39
CA PRO A 259 -6.96 32.02 -23.83
C PRO A 259 -7.00 30.64 -24.54
N SER A 260 -5.89 29.90 -24.52
CA SER A 260 -5.75 28.66 -25.30
C SER A 260 -6.55 27.46 -24.73
N GLU A 261 -7.46 26.93 -25.54
CA GLU A 261 -7.75 25.49 -25.54
C GLU A 261 -6.69 24.72 -26.34
N GLY A 262 -6.48 23.44 -26.01
CA GLY A 262 -6.12 22.40 -26.99
C GLY A 262 -4.79 22.50 -27.76
N GLY A 263 -3.64 22.59 -27.08
CA GLY A 263 -2.32 22.37 -27.69
C GLY A 263 -1.76 20.96 -27.42
N SER A 264 -1.73 20.08 -28.44
CA SER A 264 -1.00 18.80 -28.35
C SER A 264 0.52 19.04 -28.30
N SER A 265 1.13 18.95 -27.11
CA SER A 265 2.58 18.82 -26.97
C SER A 265 2.94 17.37 -26.68
N ASP A 266 3.58 16.68 -27.63
CA ASP A 266 4.13 15.33 -27.43
C ASP A 266 5.39 15.33 -26.52
N THR A 267 5.80 16.51 -26.08
CA THR A 267 6.89 16.76 -25.14
C THR A 267 6.36 17.11 -23.75
N CYS A 268 7.15 16.76 -22.73
CA CYS A 268 6.83 16.99 -21.33
C CYS A 268 8.12 17.16 -20.51
N THR A 269 8.04 17.74 -19.32
CA THR A 269 9.21 18.05 -18.48
C THR A 269 9.37 17.18 -17.25
N THR A 270 8.27 16.65 -16.70
CA THR A 270 8.26 15.89 -15.45
C THR A 270 7.87 14.43 -15.71
N ASN A 271 8.84 13.51 -15.61
CA ASN A 271 8.58 12.08 -15.75
C ASN A 271 7.53 11.61 -14.73
N GLY A 272 6.61 10.75 -15.18
CA GLY A 272 5.47 10.26 -14.39
C GLY A 272 4.27 11.22 -14.34
N ALA A 273 4.38 12.46 -14.81
CA ALA A 273 3.23 13.36 -14.89
C ALA A 273 2.18 12.87 -15.90
N ILE A 274 0.90 12.98 -15.52
CA ILE A 274 -0.22 12.83 -16.45
C ILE A 274 -0.42 14.18 -17.16
N ILE A 275 -0.35 14.15 -18.48
CA ILE A 275 -0.71 15.28 -19.34
C ILE A 275 -2.11 15.02 -19.89
N CYS A 276 -3.01 16.01 -19.85
CA CYS A 276 -4.34 15.89 -20.46
C CYS A 276 -4.35 16.50 -21.85
N ASN A 277 -4.93 15.80 -22.83
CA ASN A 277 -5.17 16.33 -24.18
C ASN A 277 -6.69 16.38 -24.41
N GLY A 278 -7.26 17.54 -24.10
CA GLY A 278 -8.70 17.68 -23.91
C GLY A 278 -9.20 16.82 -22.73
N THR A 279 -10.52 16.63 -22.65
CA THR A 279 -11.14 15.86 -21.55
C THR A 279 -11.15 14.35 -21.79
N THR A 280 -10.89 13.89 -23.01
CA THR A 280 -11.07 12.49 -23.44
C THR A 280 -9.77 11.73 -23.65
N LYS A 281 -8.61 12.39 -23.66
CA LYS A 281 -7.30 11.73 -23.75
C LYS A 281 -6.37 12.17 -22.63
N PHE A 282 -5.52 11.26 -22.20
CA PHE A 282 -4.42 11.51 -21.28
C PHE A 282 -3.14 10.88 -21.84
N GLY A 283 -1.98 11.30 -21.34
CA GLY A 283 -0.73 10.66 -21.66
C GLY A 283 0.23 10.70 -20.48
N LEU A 284 1.06 9.68 -20.36
CA LEU A 284 2.08 9.60 -19.33
C LEU A 284 3.40 10.16 -19.87
N CYS A 285 4.01 11.08 -19.14
CA CYS A 285 5.32 11.60 -19.46
C CYS A 285 6.43 10.58 -19.11
N ASN A 286 7.27 10.22 -20.08
CA ASN A 286 8.46 9.42 -19.85
C ASN A 286 9.62 9.88 -20.74
N ALA A 287 10.77 10.18 -20.12
CA ALA A 287 11.98 10.70 -20.77
C ALA A 287 11.70 11.87 -21.73
N GLY A 288 10.81 12.79 -21.34
CA GLY A 288 10.41 13.95 -22.12
C GLY A 288 9.49 13.69 -23.32
N LYS A 289 8.97 12.46 -23.46
CA LYS A 289 7.99 12.06 -24.48
C LYS A 289 6.67 11.67 -23.82
N VAL A 290 5.55 11.93 -24.51
CA VAL A 290 4.20 11.55 -24.05
C VAL A 290 3.64 10.42 -24.94
N VAL A 291 3.11 9.37 -24.31
CA VAL A 291 2.33 8.33 -25.01
C VAL A 291 0.85 8.53 -24.69
N TRP A 292 0.06 8.84 -25.72
CA TRP A 292 -1.37 9.18 -25.58
C TRP A 292 -2.28 7.95 -25.51
N GLN A 293 -3.28 8.00 -24.64
CA GLN A 293 -4.32 7.00 -24.44
C GLN A 293 -5.68 7.69 -24.25
N ASP A 294 -6.78 6.98 -24.55
CA ASP A 294 -8.13 7.44 -24.22
C ASP A 294 -8.42 7.27 -22.73
N VAL A 295 -9.15 8.23 -22.14
CA VAL A 295 -9.63 8.09 -20.77
C VAL A 295 -10.73 7.02 -20.69
N ALA A 296 -10.77 6.28 -19.59
CA ALA A 296 -11.79 5.25 -19.38
C ALA A 296 -13.22 5.82 -19.44
N ALA A 297 -14.17 5.00 -19.89
CA ALA A 297 -15.58 5.38 -19.94
C ALA A 297 -16.08 5.87 -18.56
N GLY A 298 -16.71 7.05 -18.54
CA GLY A 298 -17.19 7.67 -17.30
C GLY A 298 -16.15 8.54 -16.57
N THR A 299 -14.92 8.66 -17.06
CA THR A 299 -13.92 9.62 -16.55
C THR A 299 -13.68 10.78 -17.53
N THR A 300 -12.88 11.75 -17.09
CA THR A 300 -12.35 12.87 -17.85
C THR A 300 -10.96 13.24 -17.32
N CYS A 301 -10.02 13.57 -18.20
CA CYS A 301 -8.74 14.16 -17.82
C CYS A 301 -8.89 15.70 -17.77
N THR A 302 -8.58 16.32 -16.64
CA THR A 302 -8.53 17.78 -16.52
C THR A 302 -7.38 18.16 -15.59
N ASN A 303 -6.59 19.18 -15.95
CA ASN A 303 -5.48 19.70 -15.12
C ASN A 303 -4.48 18.63 -14.64
N GLY A 304 -4.16 17.64 -15.49
CA GLY A 304 -3.25 16.55 -15.16
C GLY A 304 -3.84 15.47 -14.24
N VAL A 305 -5.17 15.44 -14.04
CA VAL A 305 -5.85 14.47 -13.20
C VAL A 305 -6.97 13.78 -13.99
N ILE A 306 -7.00 12.44 -13.95
CA ILE A 306 -8.11 11.65 -14.49
C ILE A 306 -9.11 11.42 -13.35
N ALA A 307 -10.28 12.03 -13.45
CA ALA A 307 -11.32 11.94 -12.43
C ALA A 307 -12.66 11.48 -13.04
N LYS A 308 -13.58 10.99 -12.20
CA LYS A 308 -14.94 10.65 -12.62
C LYS A 308 -15.63 11.89 -13.19
N ARG A 309 -16.25 11.75 -14.37
CA ARG A 309 -16.94 12.86 -15.06
C ARG A 309 -18.07 13.40 -14.19
N GLY A 310 -18.01 14.68 -13.85
CA GLY A 310 -19.03 15.35 -13.04
C GLY A 310 -20.41 15.25 -13.68
N TYR A 311 -21.37 14.66 -12.96
CA TYR A 311 -22.71 14.40 -13.48
C TYR A 311 -23.65 15.56 -13.12
N ASN A 312 -23.53 16.68 -13.85
CA ASN A 312 -24.46 17.80 -13.71
C ASN A 312 -25.87 17.35 -14.11
N GLY A 313 -26.80 17.47 -13.15
CA GLY A 313 -28.00 16.65 -13.05
C GLY A 313 -28.87 16.52 -14.31
N ARG A 314 -29.27 15.27 -14.62
CA ARG A 314 -30.49 15.05 -15.38
C ARG A 314 -31.68 15.45 -14.51
N ILE A 315 -32.40 16.48 -14.92
CA ILE A 315 -33.69 16.87 -14.32
C ILE A 315 -34.59 15.63 -14.31
N ALA A 316 -34.99 15.18 -13.12
CA ALA A 316 -35.96 14.10 -12.98
C ALA A 316 -37.30 14.58 -13.54
N ARG A 317 -37.75 14.00 -14.65
CA ARG A 317 -39.10 14.27 -15.17
C ARG A 317 -40.12 13.86 -14.11
N PRO A 318 -41.11 14.71 -13.77
CA PRO A 318 -42.17 14.33 -12.85
C PRO A 318 -42.85 13.07 -13.37
N ARG A 319 -43.05 12.06 -12.50
CA ARG A 319 -43.87 10.91 -12.87
C ARG A 319 -45.32 11.38 -12.95
N LEU A 320 -45.92 11.23 -14.12
CA LEU A 320 -47.34 11.48 -14.32
C LEU A 320 -48.13 10.51 -13.43
N SER A 321 -48.93 11.05 -12.52
CA SER A 321 -49.88 10.27 -11.71
C SER A 321 -51.06 9.88 -12.59
N SER A 322 -51.26 8.59 -12.82
CA SER A 322 -52.49 8.08 -13.46
C SER A 322 -53.71 8.34 -12.59
N PRO A 323 -54.89 8.60 -13.17
CA PRO A 323 -56.12 8.74 -12.40
C PRO A 323 -56.53 7.41 -11.74
N VAL A 324 -57.23 7.51 -10.62
CA VAL A 324 -58.03 6.43 -10.06
C VAL A 324 -59.40 6.50 -10.72
N ASP A 325 -59.78 5.47 -11.46
CA ASP A 325 -61.17 5.28 -11.89
C ASP A 325 -61.97 4.49 -10.83
N VAL A 326 -63.29 4.74 -10.84
CA VAL A 326 -64.29 4.36 -9.82
C VAL A 326 -64.87 2.97 -10.07
#